data_AF-A0A519JRH6-F1
#
_entry.id   AF-A0A519JRH6-F1
#
_cell.length_a   1.000
_cell.length_b   1.000
_cell.length_c   1.000
_cell.angle_alpha   90.00
_cell.angle_beta   90.00
_cell.angle_gamma   90.00
#
_symmetry.space_group_name_H-M   'P 1'
#
loop_
_entity.id
_entity.type
_entity.pdbx_description
1 polymer ?
#
loop_
_entity_poly.entity_id
_entity_poly.type
_entity_poly.pdbx_seq_one_letter_code
_entity_poly.pdbx_strand_id
1 'polypeptide(L)' 'KTKQTVYWLTTIGVVFFSVSIYLLSMSKLSGINFNSIGLATPVGGLLLVVAWFLLFIDFARKKS' A
#
# COMPACT_ATOMS: atom_id res chain seq x y z
N LYS A 1 17.08 -3.00 -11.04
CA LYS A 1 16.98 -2.29 -9.74
C LYS A 1 15.56 -1.78 -9.51
N THR A 2 14.99 -0.95 -10.41
CA THR A 2 13.60 -0.46 -10.32
C THR A 2 12.57 -1.57 -10.07
N LYS A 3 12.65 -2.69 -10.79
CA LYS A 3 11.74 -3.84 -10.61
C LYS A 3 11.70 -4.38 -9.17
N GLN A 4 12.86 -4.49 -8.51
CA GLN A 4 12.95 -4.99 -7.13
C GLN A 4 12.42 -3.96 -6.14
N THR A 5 12.69 -2.66 -6.37
CA THR A 5 12.14 -1.57 -5.57
C THR A 5 10.62 -1.53 -5.67
N VAL A 6 10.07 -1.57 -6.89
CA VAL A 6 8.61 -1.62 -7.13
C VAL A 6 8.00 -2.85 -6.48
N TYR A 7 8.61 -4.03 -6.63
CA TYR A 7 8.14 -5.27 -5.97
C TYR A 7 7.98 -5.07 -4.46
N TRP A 8 9.02 -4.59 -3.76
CA TRP A 8 8.95 -4.38 -2.32
C TRP A 8 7.96 -3.29 -1.90
N LEU A 9 7.92 -2.15 -2.60
CA LEU A 9 6.93 -1.10 -2.32
C LEU A 9 5.49 -1.61 -2.50
N THR A 10 5.23 -2.37 -3.57
CA THR A 10 3.91 -2.95 -3.82
C THR A 10 3.55 -4.00 -2.78
N THR A 11 4.43 -4.96 -2.48
CA THR A 11 4.15 -6.01 -1.49
C THR A 11 3.89 -5.42 -0.10
N ILE A 12 4.76 -4.52 0.37
CA ILE A 12 4.60 -3.88 1.68
C ILE A 12 3.35 -3.00 1.69
N GLY A 13 3.13 -2.20 0.64
CA GLY A 13 1.94 -1.36 0.50
C GLY A 13 0.63 -2.16 0.54
N VAL A 14 0.56 -3.29 -0.17
CA VAL A 14 -0.60 -4.19 -0.16
C VAL A 14 -0.83 -4.77 1.23
N VAL A 15 0.22 -5.28 1.89
CA VAL A 15 0.08 -5.84 3.25
C VAL A 15 -0.45 -4.80 4.23
N PHE A 16 0.15 -3.60 4.28
CA PHE A 16 -0.32 -2.54 5.17
C PHE A 16 -1.74 -2.08 4.82
N PHE A 17 -2.06 -1.88 3.55
CA PHE A 17 -3.38 -1.43 3.13
C PHE A 17 -4.46 -2.48 3.46
N SER A 18 -4.26 -3.73 3.05
CA SER A 18 -5.23 -4.82 3.20
C SER A 18 -5.44 -5.25 4.65
N VAL A 19 -4.36 -5.40 5.44
CA VAL A 19 -4.49 -5.78 6.86
C VAL A 19 -5.21 -4.69 7.64
N SER A 20 -4.93 -3.42 7.37
CA SER A 20 -5.55 -2.29 8.08
C SER A 20 -7.07 -2.22 7.83
N ILE A 21 -7.51 -2.33 6.58
CA ILE A 21 -8.95 -2.32 6.26
C ILE A 21 -9.67 -3.59 6.77
N TYR A 22 -8.98 -4.73 6.79
CA TYR A 22 -9.53 -5.98 7.34
C TYR A 22 -9.82 -5.82 8.83
N LEU A 23 -8.83 -5.38 9.62
CA LEU A 23 -8.99 -5.13 11.05
C LEU A 23 -10.03 -4.03 11.32
N LEU A 24 -10.02 -2.96 10.53
CA LEU A 24 -11.01 -1.90 10.66
C LEU A 24 -12.44 -2.42 10.43
N SER A 25 -12.63 -3.30 9.44
CA SER A 25 -13.92 -3.95 9.17
C SER A 25 -14.37 -4.87 10.31
N MET A 26 -13.41 -5.53 10.97
CA MET A 26 -13.65 -6.42 12.11
C MET A 26 -14.06 -5.65 13.38
N SER A 27 -13.81 -4.34 13.45
CA SER A 27 -14.24 -3.50 14.58
C SER A 27 -15.76 -3.59 14.81
N LYS A 28 -16.54 -3.69 13.73
CA LYS A 28 -18.01 -3.78 13.80
C LYS A 28 -18.50 -5.12 14.36
N LEU A 29 -17.74 -6.18 14.15
CA LEU A 29 -18.10 -7.55 14.53
C LEU A 29 -17.58 -7.92 15.93
N SER A 30 -16.41 -7.41 16.31
CA SER A 30 -15.71 -7.78 17.55
C SER A 30 -16.00 -6.85 18.74
N GLY A 31 -16.62 -5.69 18.51
CA GLY A 31 -16.84 -4.68 19.55
C GLY A 31 -15.56 -3.97 20.02
N ILE A 32 -14.39 -4.32 19.45
CA ILE A 32 -13.10 -3.68 19.70
C ILE A 32 -12.92 -2.55 18.70
N ASN A 33 -12.50 -1.38 19.16
CA ASN A 33 -12.31 -0.22 18.30
C ASN A 33 -10.90 -0.21 17.67
N PHE A 34 -10.79 -0.55 16.38
CA PHE A 34 -9.52 -0.52 15.64
C PHE A 34 -9.29 0.79 14.86
N ASN A 35 -9.99 1.89 15.16
CA ASN A 35 -9.86 3.15 14.40
C ASN A 35 -8.42 3.68 14.32
N SER A 36 -7.61 3.48 15.36
CA SER A 36 -6.21 3.91 15.39
C SER A 36 -5.33 3.24 14.32
N ILE A 37 -5.68 2.03 13.89
CA ILE A 37 -5.00 1.32 12.79
C ILE A 37 -5.37 1.90 11.42
N GLY A 38 -6.44 2.70 11.33
CA GLY A 38 -6.85 3.35 10.09
C GLY A 38 -5.77 4.22 9.44
N LEU A 39 -4.80 4.75 10.21
CA LEU A 39 -3.69 5.54 9.68
C LEU A 39 -2.69 4.71 8.85
N ALA A 40 -2.64 3.39 9.06
CA ALA A 40 -1.82 2.51 8.23
C ALA A 40 -2.37 2.36 6.81
N THR A 41 -3.67 2.64 6.58
CA THR A 41 -4.29 2.62 5.24
C THR A 41 -3.73 3.74 4.33
N PRO A 42 -3.71 5.02 4.73
CA PRO A 42 -3.02 6.07 3.98
C PRO A 42 -1.54 5.78 3.70
N VAL A 43 -0.82 5.19 4.66
CA VAL A 43 0.60 4.82 4.48
C VAL A 43 0.76 3.71 3.43
N GLY A 44 -0.05 2.65 3.52
CA GLY A 44 -0.09 1.60 2.52
C GLY A 44 -0.45 2.12 1.13
N GLY A 45 -1.45 3.02 1.05
CA GLY A 45 -1.86 3.68 -0.19
C GLY A 45 -0.75 4.55 -0.80
N LEU A 46 -0.03 5.33 0.01
CA LEU A 46 1.11 6.14 -0.45
C LEU A 46 2.22 5.27 -1.03
N LEU A 47 2.56 4.16 -0.37
CA LEU A 47 3.56 3.20 -0.88
C LEU A 47 3.15 2.66 -2.26
N LEU A 48 1.86 2.36 -2.46
CA LEU A 48 1.34 1.89 -3.75
C LEU A 48 1.40 2.99 -4.81
N VAL A 49 1.03 4.23 -4.48
CA VAL A 49 1.14 5.37 -5.41
C VAL A 49 2.58 5.58 -5.87
N VAL A 50 3.55 5.54 -4.94
CA VAL A 50 4.98 5.66 -5.27
C VAL A 50 5.44 4.50 -6.16
N ALA A 51 5.01 3.26 -5.88
CA ALA A 51 5.35 2.10 -6.71
C ALA A 51 4.88 2.28 -8.16
N TRP A 52 3.63 2.69 -8.35
CA TRP A 52 3.05 2.95 -9.67
C TRP A 52 3.74 4.11 -10.40
N PHE A 53 4.08 5.18 -9.68
CA PHE A 53 4.78 6.33 -10.27
C PHE A 53 6.20 5.96 -10.72
N LEU A 54 6.93 5.19 -9.92
CA LEU A 54 8.25 4.67 -10.31
C LEU A 54 8.17 3.74 -11.52
N LEU A 55 7.16 2.87 -11.58
CA LEU A 55 6.92 2.00 -12.74
C LEU A 55 6.62 2.84 -13.99
N PHE A 56 5.77 3.86 -13.88
CA PHE A 56 5.44 4.76 -14.98
C PHE A 56 6.68 5.49 -15.54
N ILE A 57 7.53 6.03 -14.66
CA ILE A 57 8.79 6.68 -15.06
C ILE A 57 9.73 5.69 -15.76
N ASP A 58 9.88 4.47 -15.22
CA ASP A 58 10.74 3.44 -15.82
C ASP A 58 10.28 3.09 -17.26
N PHE A 59 8.97 2.97 -17.46
CA PHE A 59 8.38 2.76 -18.78
C PHE A 59 8.57 3.95 -19.73
N ALA A 60 8.33 5.18 -19.25
CA ALA A 60 8.49 6.40 -20.04
C ALA A 60 9.94 6.58 -20.51
N ARG A 61 10.92 6.28 -19.65
CA ARG A 61 12.35 6.35 -19.97
C ARG A 61 12.82 5.26 -20.93
N LYS A 62 12.15 4.11 -20.96
CA LYS A 62 12.50 2.99 -21.85
C LYS A 62 12.07 3.20 -23.31
N LYS A 63 11.13 4.12 -23.54
CA LYS A 63 10.58 4.43 -24.86
C LYS A 63 11.35 5.57 -25.57
N SER A 64 12.15 6.33 -24.83
CA SER A 64 13.10 7.33 -25.35
C SER A 64 14.46 6.70 -25.58
#